data_AF-A0A8T0CYC7-F1
#
_entry.id   AF-A0A8T0CYC7-F1
#
_cell.length_a   1.000
_cell.length_b   1.000
_cell.length_c   1.000
_cell.angle_alpha   90.00
_cell.angle_beta   90.00
_cell.angle_gamma   90.00
#
_symmetry.space_group_name_H-M   'P 1'
#
loop_
_entity.id
_entity.type
_entity.pdbx_description
1 polymer ?
#
loop_
_entity_poly.entity_id
_entity_poly.type
_entity_poly.pdbx_seq_one_letter_code
_entity_poly.pdbx_strand_id
1 'polypeptide(L)'
;MAASILARKSLQALRARQLVVSGQALQNFHPYGLRANPCSYSSKKDDEEREQLAREISKDWSSVFERSINTLFLTEMVRGLMLTLKYFFEPKVTINYPFEKGPLSPRFRGEHALRRYPTGEERCIACKLCEAICPAQAITIEAEEREDGSRRTTR
;
A
#
# COMPACT_ATOMS: atom_id res chain seq x y z
N MET A 1 -4.56 56.91 6.21
CA MET A 1 -5.56 55.82 6.05
C MET A 1 -5.03 54.58 5.30
N ALA A 2 -4.09 54.69 4.35
CA ALA A 2 -3.54 53.52 3.66
C ALA A 2 -2.74 52.55 4.56
N ALA A 3 -2.01 53.08 5.55
CA ALA A 3 -1.17 52.28 6.46
C ALA A 3 -1.99 51.33 7.37
N SER A 4 -3.18 51.76 7.82
CA SER A 4 -4.05 50.91 8.66
C SER A 4 -4.73 49.78 7.88
N ILE A 5 -4.94 49.97 6.57
CA ILE A 5 -5.50 48.93 5.68
C ILE A 5 -4.46 47.85 5.38
N LEU A 6 -3.20 48.24 5.15
CA LEU A 6 -2.08 47.31 4.97
C LEU A 6 -1.76 46.51 6.24
N ALA A 7 -1.82 47.15 7.42
CA ALA A 7 -1.63 46.47 8.71
C ALA A 7 -2.75 45.45 9.02
N ARG A 8 -4.01 45.75 8.64
CA ARG A 8 -5.11 44.79 8.78
C ARG A 8 -4.99 43.60 7.81
N LYS A 9 -4.53 43.83 6.57
CA LYS A 9 -4.29 42.75 5.60
C LYS A 9 -3.13 41.83 6.02
N SER A 10 -2.05 42.38 6.57
CA SER A 10 -0.93 41.57 7.07
C SER A 10 -1.30 40.77 8.32
N LEU A 11 -2.07 41.35 9.24
CA LEU A 11 -2.63 40.63 10.40
C LEU A 11 -3.60 39.52 10.00
N GLN A 12 -4.46 39.74 8.99
CA GLN A 12 -5.35 38.69 8.46
C GLN A 12 -4.55 37.57 7.76
N ALA A 13 -3.51 37.90 7.01
CA ALA A 13 -2.64 36.91 6.37
C ALA A 13 -1.83 36.08 7.39
N LEU A 14 -1.37 36.71 8.48
CA LEU A 14 -0.70 36.00 9.58
C LEU A 14 -1.67 35.10 10.35
N ARG A 15 -2.91 35.53 10.58
CA ARG A 15 -3.96 34.71 11.21
C ARG A 15 -4.37 33.51 10.35
N ALA A 16 -4.43 33.68 9.02
CA ALA A 16 -4.66 32.59 8.08
C ALA A 16 -3.51 31.57 8.07
N ARG A 17 -2.25 32.04 8.20
CA ARG A 17 -1.10 31.15 8.38
C ARG A 17 -1.09 30.44 9.74
N GLN A 18 -1.57 31.08 10.79
CA GLN A 18 -1.64 30.49 12.13
C GLN A 18 -2.70 29.37 12.22
N LEU A 19 -3.79 29.45 11.44
CA LEU A 19 -4.77 28.36 11.28
C LEU A 19 -4.22 27.16 10.48
N VAL A 20 -3.30 27.39 9.53
CA VAL A 20 -2.58 26.31 8.82
C VAL A 20 -1.58 25.61 9.74
N VAL A 21 -0.99 26.34 10.70
CA VAL A 21 -0.07 25.78 11.72
C VAL A 21 -0.79 25.06 12.86
N SER A 22 -2.05 25.41 13.17
CA SER A 22 -2.82 24.82 14.28
C SER A 22 -3.47 23.46 13.99
N GLY A 23 -3.14 22.79 12.88
CA GLY A 23 -3.42 21.35 12.73
C GLY A 23 -4.89 20.92 12.81
N GLN A 24 -5.87 21.80 12.56
CA GLN A 24 -7.30 21.49 12.62
C GLN A 24 -7.92 21.16 11.25
N ALA A 25 -7.19 20.41 10.43
CA ALA A 25 -7.78 19.59 9.38
C ALA A 25 -7.18 18.16 9.36
N LEU A 26 -6.56 17.75 10.47
CA LEU A 26 -6.27 16.34 10.79
C LEU A 26 -7.51 15.67 11.40
N GLN A 27 -8.62 15.65 10.66
CA GLN A 27 -9.78 14.80 11.00
C GLN A 27 -10.28 13.95 9.83
N ASN A 28 -9.51 13.82 8.74
CA ASN A 28 -9.85 12.94 7.62
C ASN A 28 -8.65 12.09 7.13
N PHE A 29 -7.94 11.45 8.06
CA PHE A 29 -6.95 10.43 7.70
C PHE A 29 -7.23 9.13 8.46
N HIS A 30 -7.94 8.21 7.80
CA HIS A 30 -7.94 6.80 8.20
C HIS A 30 -6.61 6.15 7.74
N PRO A 31 -6.08 5.16 8.48
CA PRO A 31 -4.73 4.60 8.30
C PRO A 31 -4.59 3.66 7.09
N TYR A 32 -5.51 3.69 6.13
CA TYR A 32 -5.46 2.95 4.87
C TYR A 32 -5.70 3.99 3.78
N GLY A 33 -4.70 4.27 2.96
CA GLY A 33 -4.61 5.38 2.00
C GLY A 33 -5.63 5.36 0.84
N LEU A 34 -6.92 5.29 1.16
CA LEU A 34 -8.01 5.63 0.28
C LEU A 34 -8.38 7.07 0.58
N ARG A 35 -8.10 7.95 -0.38
CA ARG A 35 -8.68 9.29 -0.41
C ARG A 35 -10.19 9.11 -0.39
N ALA A 36 -10.83 9.37 0.75
CA ALA A 36 -12.25 9.63 0.76
C ALA A 36 -12.44 10.93 -0.03
N ASN A 37 -12.64 10.81 -1.35
CA ASN A 37 -13.39 11.85 -2.03
C ASN A 37 -14.68 11.99 -1.23
N PRO A 38 -15.06 13.20 -0.78
CA PRO A 38 -16.38 13.37 -0.21
C PRO A 38 -17.34 12.79 -1.24
N CYS A 39 -18.17 11.84 -0.81
CA CYS A 39 -19.28 11.35 -1.59
C CYS A 39 -20.11 12.59 -1.91
N SER A 40 -19.88 13.18 -3.09
CA SER A 40 -20.63 14.34 -3.53
C SER A 40 -22.03 13.82 -3.80
N TYR A 41 -22.90 14.06 -2.81
CA TYR A 41 -24.33 14.14 -2.98
C TYR A 41 -24.60 14.83 -4.32
N SER A 42 -25.10 14.06 -5.30
CA SER A 42 -25.35 14.50 -6.68
C SER A 42 -25.93 15.91 -6.65
N SER A 43 -25.25 16.88 -7.24
CA SER A 43 -25.78 18.25 -7.31
C SER A 43 -27.04 18.18 -8.19
N LYS A 44 -28.11 18.93 -7.88
CA LYS A 44 -29.28 19.02 -8.78
C LYS A 44 -28.88 19.32 -10.24
N LYS A 45 -27.78 20.06 -10.41
CA LYS A 45 -27.16 20.36 -11.70
C LYS A 45 -26.57 19.12 -12.40
N ASP A 46 -25.95 18.18 -11.69
CA ASP A 46 -25.39 16.95 -12.25
C ASP A 46 -26.51 15.99 -12.70
N ASP A 47 -27.64 15.98 -11.98
CA ASP A 47 -28.83 15.21 -12.35
C ASP A 47 -29.51 15.79 -13.59
N GLU A 48 -29.65 17.11 -13.68
CA GLU A 48 -30.12 17.82 -14.89
C GLU A 48 -29.21 17.57 -16.10
N GLU A 49 -27.89 17.59 -15.92
CA GLU A 49 -26.90 17.30 -16.98
C GLU A 49 -26.98 15.84 -17.46
N ARG A 50 -27.16 14.87 -16.55
CA ARG A 50 -27.37 13.45 -16.92
C ARG A 50 -28.66 13.23 -17.71
N GLU A 51 -29.74 13.89 -17.31
CA GLU A 51 -31.00 13.85 -18.04
C GLU A 51 -30.86 14.46 -19.45
N GLN A 52 -30.15 15.58 -19.57
CA GLN A 52 -29.88 16.22 -20.86
C GLN A 52 -29.06 15.32 -21.78
N LEU A 53 -27.98 14.70 -21.26
CA LEU A 53 -27.16 13.75 -22.02
C LEU A 53 -27.96 12.49 -22.43
N ALA A 54 -28.81 11.96 -21.55
CA ALA A 54 -29.66 10.82 -21.89
C ALA A 54 -30.66 11.15 -23.01
N ARG A 55 -31.23 12.36 -23.01
CA ARG A 55 -32.11 12.87 -24.09
C ARG A 55 -31.36 13.18 -25.38
N GLU A 56 -30.07 13.50 -25.31
CA GLU A 56 -29.24 13.72 -26.49
C GLU A 56 -28.87 12.39 -27.13
N ILE A 57 -28.42 11.41 -26.33
CA ILE A 57 -28.14 10.04 -26.78
C ILE A 57 -29.39 9.40 -27.41
N SER A 58 -30.60 9.71 -26.93
CA SER A 58 -31.83 9.14 -27.50
C SER A 58 -32.29 9.76 -28.82
N LYS A 59 -31.77 10.93 -29.22
CA LYS A 59 -32.11 11.56 -30.52
C LYS A 59 -31.42 10.87 -31.69
N ASP A 60 -30.23 10.33 -31.46
CA ASP A 60 -29.45 9.60 -32.45
C ASP A 60 -29.93 8.16 -32.53
N TRP A 61 -30.84 7.88 -33.48
CA TRP A 61 -31.45 6.56 -33.69
C TRP A 61 -30.41 5.44 -33.88
N SER A 62 -29.26 5.72 -34.49
CA SER A 62 -28.16 4.76 -34.64
C SER A 62 -27.53 4.39 -33.29
N SER A 63 -27.28 5.36 -32.43
CA SER A 63 -26.62 5.14 -31.13
C SER A 63 -27.51 4.37 -30.14
N VAL A 64 -28.83 4.63 -30.18
CA VAL A 64 -29.82 3.90 -29.39
C VAL A 64 -29.88 2.44 -29.82
N PHE A 65 -29.86 2.20 -31.13
CA PHE A 65 -29.88 0.85 -31.68
C PHE A 65 -28.61 0.06 -31.32
N GLU A 66 -27.42 0.66 -31.47
CA GLU A 66 -26.15 0.03 -31.06
C GLU A 66 -26.10 -0.29 -29.56
N ARG A 67 -26.56 0.64 -28.71
CA ARG A 67 -26.59 0.43 -27.25
C ARG A 67 -27.58 -0.63 -26.84
N SER A 68 -28.72 -0.69 -27.52
CA SER A 68 -29.74 -1.72 -27.31
C SER A 68 -29.24 -3.09 -27.73
N ILE A 69 -28.55 -3.21 -28.88
CA ILE A 69 -27.91 -4.45 -29.32
C ILE A 69 -26.85 -4.89 -28.32
N ASN A 70 -25.96 -4.00 -27.89
CA ASN A 70 -24.91 -4.36 -26.93
C ASN A 70 -25.48 -4.83 -25.58
N THR A 71 -26.60 -4.25 -25.14
CA THR A 71 -27.28 -4.61 -23.89
C THR A 71 -28.08 -5.90 -24.02
N LEU A 72 -28.82 -6.09 -25.11
CA LEU A 72 -29.64 -7.28 -25.36
C LEU A 72 -28.79 -8.51 -25.70
N PHE A 73 -27.73 -8.33 -26.50
CA PHE A 73 -26.79 -9.40 -26.86
C PHE A 73 -25.64 -9.57 -25.88
N LEU A 74 -25.64 -8.82 -24.76
CA LEU A 74 -24.67 -8.94 -23.65
C LEU A 74 -23.22 -9.01 -24.16
N THR A 75 -22.87 -8.17 -25.12
CA THR A 75 -21.58 -8.23 -25.83
C THR A 75 -20.40 -8.06 -24.87
N GLU A 76 -20.58 -7.28 -23.81
CA GLU A 76 -19.61 -7.12 -22.71
C GLU A 76 -19.38 -8.43 -21.92
N MET A 77 -20.44 -9.23 -21.70
CA MET A 77 -20.30 -10.54 -21.05
C MET A 77 -19.53 -11.50 -21.95
N VAL A 78 -19.86 -11.53 -23.24
CA VAL A 78 -19.15 -12.37 -24.23
C VAL A 78 -17.67 -11.99 -24.29
N ARG A 79 -17.35 -10.69 -24.24
CA ARG A 79 -15.96 -10.21 -24.17
C ARG A 79 -15.24 -10.69 -22.91
N GLY A 80 -15.91 -10.66 -21.75
CA GLY A 80 -15.39 -11.22 -20.50
C GLY A 80 -15.16 -12.74 -20.57
N LEU A 81 -16.13 -13.49 -21.11
CA LEU A 81 -16.04 -14.93 -21.35
C LEU A 81 -14.91 -15.30 -22.31
N MET A 82 -14.68 -14.52 -23.36
CA MET A 82 -13.55 -14.73 -24.27
C MET A 82 -12.20 -14.52 -23.59
N LEU A 83 -12.11 -13.56 -22.66
CA LEU A 83 -10.89 -13.34 -21.89
C LEU A 83 -10.61 -14.51 -20.93
N THR A 84 -11.63 -14.99 -20.22
CA THR A 84 -11.47 -16.15 -19.32
C THR A 84 -11.12 -17.41 -20.10
N LEU A 85 -11.73 -17.63 -21.27
CA LEU A 85 -11.41 -18.73 -22.15
C LEU A 85 -9.97 -18.66 -22.67
N LYS A 86 -9.45 -17.46 -22.96
CA LYS A 86 -8.05 -17.26 -23.34
C LYS A 86 -7.10 -17.72 -22.23
N TYR A 87 -7.30 -17.25 -21.00
CA TYR A 87 -6.45 -17.66 -19.86
C TYR A 87 -6.63 -19.14 -19.48
N PHE A 88 -7.79 -19.72 -19.77
CA PHE A 88 -8.02 -21.16 -19.58
C PHE A 88 -7.12 -22.01 -20.47
N PHE A 89 -6.86 -21.58 -21.71
CA PHE A 89 -5.95 -22.26 -22.64
C PHE A 89 -4.48 -21.86 -22.50
N GLU A 90 -4.16 -20.74 -21.86
CA GLU A 90 -2.78 -20.33 -21.57
C GLU A 90 -2.08 -21.34 -20.64
N PRO A 91 -0.76 -21.58 -20.77
CA PRO A 91 0.00 -22.42 -19.84
C PRO A 91 -0.03 -21.84 -18.41
N LYS A 92 -0.05 -22.74 -17.43
CA LYS A 92 -0.30 -22.40 -16.03
C LYS A 92 1.04 -22.09 -15.37
N VAL A 93 1.14 -20.95 -14.71
CA VAL A 93 2.37 -20.50 -14.00
C VAL A 93 2.50 -21.15 -12.61
N THR A 94 2.24 -22.46 -12.53
CA THR A 94 2.32 -23.24 -11.28
C THR A 94 3.66 -23.96 -11.19
N ILE A 95 4.28 -23.92 -10.01
CA ILE A 95 5.51 -24.66 -9.70
C ILE A 95 5.13 -25.93 -8.94
N ASN A 96 5.77 -27.07 -9.26
CA ASN A 96 5.49 -28.34 -8.60
C ASN A 96 6.26 -28.49 -7.28
N TYR A 97 5.75 -27.87 -6.20
CA TYR A 97 6.27 -28.10 -4.85
C TYR A 97 5.90 -29.52 -4.38
N PRO A 98 6.83 -30.34 -3.83
CA PRO A 98 8.12 -30.00 -3.24
C PRO A 98 9.36 -30.17 -4.15
N PHE A 99 9.18 -30.60 -5.40
CA PHE A 99 10.28 -30.94 -6.32
C PHE A 99 10.95 -29.70 -6.91
N GLU A 100 10.17 -28.66 -7.19
CA GLU A 100 10.64 -27.38 -7.71
C GLU A 100 10.33 -26.28 -6.69
N LYS A 101 11.30 -25.38 -6.46
CA LYS A 101 11.17 -24.25 -5.53
C LYS A 101 11.34 -22.93 -6.29
N GLY A 102 10.66 -21.89 -5.82
CA GLY A 102 10.80 -20.55 -6.39
C GLY A 102 12.22 -19.99 -6.24
N PRO A 103 12.65 -19.08 -7.13
CA PRO A 103 13.97 -18.47 -7.06
C PRO A 103 14.08 -17.58 -5.81
N LEU A 104 15.07 -17.85 -4.97
CA LEU A 104 15.35 -17.06 -3.77
C LEU A 104 16.57 -16.16 -4.00
N SER A 105 16.46 -14.90 -3.58
CA SER A 105 17.60 -13.99 -3.60
C SER A 105 18.61 -14.34 -2.49
N PRO A 106 19.92 -14.05 -2.66
CA PRO A 106 20.93 -14.25 -1.62
C PRO A 106 20.69 -13.46 -0.32
N ARG A 107 19.78 -12.46 -0.36
CA ARG A 107 19.42 -11.62 0.80
C ARG A 107 18.14 -12.08 1.49
N PHE A 108 17.59 -13.22 1.10
CA PHE A 108 16.42 -13.78 1.75
C PHE A 108 16.69 -14.03 3.25
N ARG A 109 15.75 -13.61 4.09
CA ARG A 109 15.80 -13.80 5.55
C ARG A 109 14.94 -15.03 5.88
N GLY A 110 15.61 -16.13 6.24
CA GLY A 110 14.95 -17.38 6.64
C GLY A 110 15.27 -17.71 8.09
N GLU A 111 15.69 -18.94 8.32
CA GLU A 111 16.11 -19.42 9.63
C GLU A 111 17.38 -18.71 10.13
N HIS A 112 17.39 -18.36 11.42
CA HIS A 112 18.55 -17.75 12.07
C HIS A 112 19.55 -18.85 12.46
N ALA A 113 20.80 -18.75 12.02
CA ALA A 113 21.84 -19.73 12.32
C ALA A 113 23.11 -19.03 12.83
N LEU A 114 23.69 -19.56 13.91
CA LEU A 114 24.96 -19.09 14.43
C LEU A 114 26.11 -19.67 13.60
N ARG A 115 26.94 -18.78 13.03
CA ARG A 115 28.08 -19.18 12.20
C ARG A 115 29.33 -19.44 13.05
N ARG A 116 30.17 -20.35 12.57
CA ARG A 116 31.50 -20.65 13.14
C ARG A 116 32.61 -20.06 12.28
N TYR A 117 33.80 -19.88 12.86
CA TYR A 117 35.05 -19.63 12.15
C TYR A 117 35.50 -20.88 11.39
N PRO A 118 36.41 -20.78 10.41
CA PRO A 118 36.96 -21.96 9.72
C PRO A 118 37.74 -22.90 10.67
N THR A 119 38.18 -22.42 11.83
CA THR A 119 38.79 -23.22 12.91
C THR A 119 37.79 -24.07 13.70
N GLY A 120 36.49 -23.89 13.46
CA GLY A 120 35.41 -24.60 14.17
C GLY A 120 34.89 -23.89 15.42
N GLU A 121 35.54 -22.82 15.85
CA GLU A 121 35.13 -22.00 16.99
C GLU A 121 33.90 -21.13 16.66
N GLU A 122 33.04 -20.86 17.63
CA GLU A 122 31.87 -19.99 17.46
C GLU A 122 32.25 -18.52 17.22
N ARG A 123 31.45 -17.82 16.38
CA ARG A 123 31.65 -16.37 16.14
C ARG A 123 31.00 -15.49 17.21
N CYS A 124 30.13 -16.04 18.03
CA CYS A 124 29.53 -15.29 19.13
C CYS A 124 30.61 -14.99 20.18
N ILE A 125 30.65 -13.74 20.66
CA ILE A 125 31.49 -13.30 21.77
C ILE A 125 30.63 -12.76 22.93
N ALA A 126 29.34 -13.14 22.95
CA ALA A 126 28.36 -12.72 23.94
C ALA A 126 28.27 -11.19 24.17
N CYS A 127 28.35 -10.40 23.09
CA CYS A 127 28.33 -8.93 23.16
C CYS A 127 26.96 -8.31 23.46
N LYS A 128 25.87 -9.10 23.45
CA LYS A 128 24.47 -8.67 23.66
C LYS A 128 23.92 -7.60 22.70
N LEU A 129 24.65 -7.26 21.63
CA LEU A 129 24.17 -6.31 20.62
C LEU A 129 22.93 -6.81 19.87
N CYS A 130 22.87 -8.11 19.57
CA CYS A 130 21.73 -8.72 18.88
C CYS A 130 20.46 -8.75 19.74
N GLU A 131 20.61 -8.95 21.04
CA GLU A 131 19.51 -8.88 22.02
C GLU A 131 18.99 -7.45 22.13
N ALA A 132 19.89 -6.46 22.25
CA ALA A 132 19.53 -5.05 22.35
C ALA A 132 18.80 -4.50 21.11
N ILE A 133 19.18 -4.94 19.90
CA ILE A 133 18.56 -4.46 18.65
C ILE A 133 17.29 -5.23 18.28
N CYS A 134 16.99 -6.35 18.94
CA CYS A 134 15.84 -7.18 18.59
C CYS A 134 14.53 -6.46 18.93
N PRO A 135 13.70 -6.07 17.94
CA PRO A 135 12.48 -5.30 18.22
C PRO A 135 11.40 -6.12 18.93
N ALA A 136 11.43 -7.45 18.79
CA ALA A 136 10.49 -8.37 19.40
C ALA A 136 11.01 -9.01 20.69
N GLN A 137 12.23 -8.64 21.14
CA GLN A 137 12.88 -9.22 22.32
C GLN A 137 12.88 -10.77 22.34
N ALA A 138 13.06 -11.40 21.17
CA ALA A 138 13.00 -12.86 21.01
C ALA A 138 14.30 -13.60 21.37
N ILE A 139 15.38 -12.86 21.64
CA ILE A 139 16.71 -13.39 21.92
C ILE A 139 17.05 -13.03 23.38
N THR A 140 17.57 -13.99 24.13
CA THR A 140 18.08 -13.80 25.50
C THR A 140 19.46 -14.44 25.55
N ILE A 141 20.46 -13.73 26.07
CA ILE A 141 21.86 -14.21 26.07
C ILE A 141 22.45 -14.15 27.48
N GLU A 142 22.89 -15.29 27.98
CA GLU A 142 23.68 -15.44 29.22
C GLU A 142 25.13 -15.80 28.88
N ALA A 143 26.09 -15.16 29.56
CA ALA A 143 27.50 -15.21 29.19
C ALA A 143 28.37 -15.60 30.39
N GLU A 144 29.26 -16.57 30.19
CA GLU A 144 30.22 -17.05 31.19
C GLU A 144 31.63 -17.11 30.59
N GLU A 145 32.65 -17.07 31.46
CA GLU A 145 34.04 -17.27 31.07
C GLU A 145 34.34 -18.76 30.97
N ARG A 146 34.83 -19.19 29.80
CA ARG A 146 35.32 -20.55 29.59
C ARG A 146 36.74 -20.70 30.16
N GLU A 147 37.18 -21.94 30.34
CA GLU A 147 38.53 -22.34 30.76
C GLU A 147 39.66 -21.67 29.97
N ASP A 148 39.42 -21.34 28.70
CA ASP A 148 40.37 -20.66 27.80
C ASP A 148 40.46 -19.13 28.05
N GLY A 149 39.74 -18.59 29.03
CA GLY A 149 39.66 -17.16 29.33
C GLY A 149 38.79 -16.35 28.36
N SER A 150 38.09 -17.00 27.44
CA SER A 150 37.17 -16.34 26.50
C SER A 150 35.73 -16.32 27.02
N ARG A 151 35.03 -15.19 26.83
CA ARG A 151 33.62 -15.02 27.21
C ARG A 151 32.71 -15.54 26.12
N ARG A 152 31.90 -16.56 26.44
CA ARG A 152 31.07 -17.30 25.47
C ARG A 152 29.63 -17.45 25.96
N THR A 153 28.74 -17.81 25.04
CA THR A 153 27.30 -17.95 25.36
C THR A 153 27.01 -19.33 25.93
N THR A 154 26.46 -19.38 27.14
CA THR A 154 26.01 -20.64 27.78
C THR A 154 24.54 -20.91 27.45
N ARG A 155 23.73 -19.84 27.34
CA ARG A 155 22.28 -19.89 27.09
C ARG A 155 21.83 -18.71 26.24
#